data_AF-A0A7W2NTT7-F1
#
_entry.id   AF-A0A7W2NTT7-F1
#
_cell.length_a   1.000
_cell.length_b   1.000
_cell.length_c   1.000
_cell.angle_alpha   90.00
_cell.angle_beta   90.00
_cell.angle_gamma   90.00
#
_symmetry.space_group_name_H-M   'P 1'
#
loop_
_entity.id
_entity.type
_entity.pdbx_description
1 polymer ?
#
loop_
_entity_poly.entity_id
_entity_poly.type
_entity_poly.pdbx_seq_one_letter_code
_entity_poly.pdbx_strand_id
1 'polypeptide(L)'
;MEFKKDHLFNDNIRSENSYSVVGYMEGKTMFMGKIPLFFNKEVKKNSAYFLAQTMLGSCSEDKMIWRLWLTIENKVASKSKVPTTFFIDFHSTRF
;
A
#
# COMPACT_ATOMS: atom_id res chain seq x y z
N MET A 1 0.05 6.33 42.15
CA MET A 1 0.43 4.91 42.33
C MET A 1 -0.59 4.05 41.62
N GLU A 2 -0.13 2.94 41.06
CA GLU A 2 -0.64 2.20 39.91
C GLU A 2 -2.15 1.91 39.85
N PHE A 3 -2.68 1.98 38.63
CA PHE A 3 -3.71 1.03 38.17
C PHE A 3 -3.05 -0.05 37.33
N LYS A 4 -2.95 -1.25 37.91
CA LYS A 4 -2.66 -2.52 37.23
C LYS A 4 -3.61 -2.73 36.05
N LYS A 5 -3.04 -3.11 34.91
CA LYS A 5 -3.74 -3.87 33.87
C LYS A 5 -2.81 -4.95 33.37
N ASP A 6 -2.76 -6.01 34.17
CA ASP A 6 -2.10 -7.26 33.86
C ASP A 6 -3.04 -8.03 32.91
N HIS A 7 -2.85 -7.88 31.61
CA HIS A 7 -3.30 -8.89 30.65
C HIS A 7 -2.20 -9.08 29.62
N LEU A 8 -1.42 -10.12 29.90
CA LEU A 8 -0.49 -10.83 29.06
C LEU A 8 -0.97 -10.90 27.59
N PHE A 9 -0.44 -10.04 26.72
CA PHE A 9 -0.40 -10.32 25.28
C PHE A 9 0.84 -11.17 25.02
N ASN A 10 0.70 -12.47 25.27
CA ASN A 10 1.61 -13.47 24.76
C ASN A 10 1.19 -13.84 23.32
N ASP A 11 1.40 -12.91 22.39
CA ASP A 11 1.30 -13.26 20.98
C ASP A 11 2.68 -13.72 20.51
N ASN A 12 2.83 -15.04 20.48
CA ASN A 12 3.80 -15.73 19.65
C ASN A 12 3.52 -15.36 18.18
N ILE A 13 4.00 -14.21 17.73
CA ILE A 13 3.99 -13.80 16.33
C ILE A 13 4.97 -14.71 15.58
N ARG A 14 4.44 -15.82 15.07
CA ARG A 14 5.14 -16.69 14.15
C ARG A 14 5.16 -16.02 12.77
N SER A 15 6.38 -15.80 12.28
CA SER A 15 6.77 -15.37 10.94
C SER A 15 6.58 -13.88 10.63
N GLU A 16 7.59 -13.07 10.98
CA GLU A 16 7.89 -11.83 10.28
C GLU A 16 8.07 -12.12 8.78
N ASN A 17 7.00 -12.01 7.99
CA ASN A 17 7.15 -11.71 6.57
C ASN A 17 7.08 -10.18 6.47
N SER A 18 8.23 -9.53 6.63
CA SER A 18 8.35 -8.08 6.50
C SER A 18 8.34 -7.73 5.02
N TYR A 19 7.16 -7.49 4.44
CA TYR A 19 7.05 -6.97 3.08
C TYR A 19 7.25 -5.45 3.08
N SER A 20 7.90 -4.93 2.04
CA SER A 20 7.93 -3.53 1.64
C SER A 20 6.98 -3.35 0.47
N VAL A 21 6.19 -2.28 0.47
CA VAL A 21 5.37 -1.88 -0.67
C VAL A 21 5.66 -0.42 -0.97
N VAL A 22 6.06 -0.14 -2.20
CA VAL A 22 6.19 1.21 -2.74
C VAL A 22 5.38 1.31 -4.02
N GLY A 23 4.87 2.50 -4.32
CA GLY A 23 4.08 2.69 -5.51
C GLY A 23 3.91 4.14 -5.89
N TYR A 24 3.43 4.34 -7.11
CA TYR A 24 2.99 5.63 -7.60
C TYR A 24 1.83 5.43 -8.56
N MET A 25 1.05 6.48 -8.78
CA MET A 25 -0.01 6.50 -9.77
C MET A 25 0.30 7.52 -10.87
N GLU A 26 -0.19 7.24 -12.07
CA GLU A 26 -0.14 8.17 -13.19
C GLU A 26 -1.42 8.04 -14.02
N GLY A 27 -1.81 9.12 -14.71
CA GLY A 27 -2.90 9.06 -15.68
C GLY A 27 -2.45 8.30 -16.93
N LYS A 28 -3.27 7.36 -17.40
CA LYS A 28 -2.95 6.54 -18.58
C LYS A 28 -3.07 7.33 -19.89
N THR A 29 -4.08 8.19 -19.99
CA THR A 29 -4.39 8.98 -21.19
C THR A 29 -3.88 10.42 -21.09
N MET A 30 -3.84 10.97 -19.87
CA MET A 30 -3.34 12.31 -19.59
C MET A 30 -2.17 12.27 -18.61
N PHE A 31 -1.01 12.71 -19.06
CA PHE A 31 0.20 12.73 -18.25
C PHE A 31 0.23 13.97 -17.33
N MET A 32 -0.29 13.82 -16.11
CA MET A 32 -0.27 14.85 -15.05
C MET A 32 0.94 14.71 -14.10
N GLY A 33 1.92 13.88 -14.47
CA GLY A 33 3.02 13.48 -13.59
C GLY A 33 2.69 12.24 -12.75
N LYS A 34 3.61 11.91 -11.84
CA LYS A 34 3.52 10.74 -10.94
C LYS A 34 3.12 11.17 -9.54
N ILE A 35 2.07 10.56 -9.01
CA ILE A 35 1.60 10.75 -7.64
C ILE A 35 2.20 9.65 -6.77
N PRO A 36 3.13 9.95 -5.85
CA PRO A 36 3.72 8.93 -4.99
C PRO A 36 2.70 8.41 -3.98
N LEU A 37 2.76 7.11 -3.67
CA LEU A 37 1.94 6.47 -2.65
C LEU A 37 2.77 6.11 -1.43
N PHE A 38 2.29 6.55 -0.27
CA PHE A 38 2.91 6.28 1.02
C PHE A 38 2.07 5.24 1.76
N PHE A 39 2.61 4.02 1.87
CA PHE A 39 1.91 2.90 2.48
C PHE A 39 2.22 2.77 3.96
N ASN A 40 1.17 2.75 4.77
CA ASN A 40 1.23 2.41 6.19
C ASN A 40 0.80 0.96 6.38
N LYS A 41 1.56 0.20 7.17
CA LYS A 41 1.18 -1.17 7.54
C LYS A 41 0.19 -1.10 8.69
N GLU A 42 -1.02 -1.61 8.47
CA GLU A 42 -2.05 -1.74 9.50
C GLU A 42 -2.29 -3.21 9.82
N VAL A 43 -2.58 -3.51 11.09
CA VAL A 43 -2.84 -4.87 11.58
C VAL A 43 -4.21 -4.89 12.22
N LYS A 44 -5.13 -5.71 11.70
CA LYS A 44 -6.50 -5.81 12.22
C LYS A 44 -6.90 -7.27 12.38
N LYS A 45 -7.23 -7.63 13.62
CA LYS A 45 -7.88 -8.86 14.12
C LYS A 45 -7.32 -10.23 13.71
N ASN A 46 -6.55 -10.36 12.62
CA ASN A 46 -5.78 -11.52 12.14
C ASN A 46 -5.14 -11.29 10.75
N SER A 47 -5.17 -10.08 10.20
CA SER A 47 -4.59 -9.75 8.90
C SER A 47 -3.76 -8.48 8.97
N ALA A 48 -2.66 -8.45 8.21
CA ALA A 48 -1.89 -7.24 7.97
C ALA A 48 -2.17 -6.75 6.54
N TYR A 49 -2.45 -5.46 6.38
CA TYR A 49 -2.65 -4.83 5.08
C TYR A 49 -1.83 -3.53 4.99
N PHE A 50 -1.62 -3.07 3.76
CA PHE A 50 -0.96 -1.80 3.47
C PHE A 50 -2.01 -0.79 3.02
N LEU A 51 -2.09 0.35 3.68
CA LEU A 51 -3.01 1.44 3.36
C LEU A 51 -2.22 2.65 2.86
N ALA A 52 -2.58 3.17 1.70
CA ALA A 52 -2.13 4.47 1.21
C ALA A 52 -3.35 5.34 0.89
N GLN A 53 -3.28 6.62 1.25
CA GLN A 53 -4.29 7.61 0.92
C GLN A 53 -3.68 8.67 0.02
N THR A 54 -4.44 9.09 -0.98
CA THR A 54 -3.96 9.98 -2.03
C THR A 54 -5.14 10.71 -2.66
N MET A 55 -4.89 11.90 -3.17
CA MET A 55 -5.88 12.67 -3.92
C MET A 55 -5.78 12.34 -5.40
N LEU A 56 -6.92 12.23 -6.07
CA LEU A 56 -7.03 12.09 -7.51
C LEU A 56 -7.66 13.36 -8.08
N GLY A 57 -7.06 13.93 -9.12
CA GLY A 57 -7.65 15.03 -9.87
C GLY A 57 -8.80 14.53 -10.74
N SER A 58 -9.87 15.33 -10.88
CA SER A 58 -11.06 14.97 -11.67
C SER A 58 -11.32 15.95 -12.82
N CYS A 59 -10.33 16.76 -13.20
CA CYS A 59 -10.60 18.08 -13.77
C CYS A 59 -10.66 18.17 -15.31
N SER A 60 -10.41 17.10 -16.06
CA SER A 60 -10.28 17.22 -17.52
C SER A 60 -11.13 16.25 -18.36
N GLU A 61 -11.52 15.08 -17.85
CA GLU A 61 -12.28 14.06 -18.61
C GLU A 61 -13.35 13.40 -17.73
N ASP A 62 -14.51 13.07 -18.31
CA ASP A 62 -15.64 12.43 -17.62
C ASP A 62 -15.29 11.07 -17.01
N LYS A 63 -14.35 10.37 -17.65
CA LYS A 63 -13.79 9.09 -17.20
C LYS A 63 -12.28 9.14 -17.36
N MET A 64 -11.57 9.16 -16.25
CA MET A 64 -10.10 9.08 -16.26
C MET A 64 -9.65 7.67 -15.87
N ILE A 65 -8.65 7.15 -16.59
CA ILE A 65 -8.01 5.87 -16.26
C ILE A 65 -6.71 6.17 -15.52
N TRP A 66 -6.64 5.71 -14.28
CA TRP A 66 -5.43 5.78 -13.46
C TRP A 66 -4.70 4.45 -13.50
N ARG A 67 -3.40 4.51 -13.71
CA ARG A 67 -2.50 3.37 -13.59
C ARG A 67 -1.77 3.45 -12.26
N LEU A 68 -1.99 2.45 -11.43
CA LEU A 68 -1.29 2.24 -10.18
C LEU A 68 -0.11 1.31 -10.41
N TRP A 69 1.11 1.78 -10.22
CA TRP A 69 2.32 0.97 -10.18
C TRP A 69 2.65 0.56 -8.75
N LEU A 70 2.87 -0.73 -8.53
CA LEU A 70 3.24 -1.30 -7.24
C LEU A 70 4.53 -2.10 -7.37
N THR A 71 5.43 -1.94 -6.41
CA THR A 71 6.62 -2.77 -6.24
C THR A 71 6.59 -3.37 -4.84
N ILE A 72 6.64 -4.70 -4.79
CA ILE A 72 6.59 -5.48 -3.54
C ILE A 72 7.91 -6.21 -3.35
N GLU A 73 8.49 -6.04 -2.16
CA GLU A 73 9.74 -6.67 -1.76
C GLU A 73 9.55 -7.42 -0.45
N ASN A 74 10.24 -8.54 -0.26
CA ASN A 74 10.25 -9.26 1.02
C ASN A 74 11.60 -9.05 1.70
N LYS A 75 11.59 -8.37 2.85
CA LYS A 75 12.77 -7.95 3.61
C LYS A 75 13.43 -9.05 4.44
N VAL A 76 12.90 -10.28 4.46
CA VAL A 76 13.30 -11.33 5.42
C VAL A 76 14.13 -12.46 4.81
N ALA A 77 14.27 -12.54 3.50
CA ALA A 77 15.14 -13.56 2.89
C ALA A 77 16.42 -12.98 2.33
N SER A 78 17.53 -13.39 2.93
CA SER A 78 18.91 -13.04 2.57
C SER A 78 19.41 -13.67 1.25
N LYS A 79 18.53 -14.25 0.43
CA LYS A 79 18.88 -14.86 -0.87
C LYS A 79 18.06 -14.21 -1.98
N SER A 80 18.70 -13.30 -2.71
CA SER A 80 18.30 -12.73 -4.01
C SER A 80 16.78 -12.75 -4.29
N LYS A 81 16.01 -11.94 -3.56
CA LYS A 81 14.60 -11.70 -3.88
C LYS A 81 14.49 -10.52 -4.82
N VAL A 82 14.17 -10.79 -6.08
CA VAL A 82 13.88 -9.77 -7.08
C VAL A 82 12.58 -9.06 -6.67
N PRO A 83 12.56 -7.72 -6.56
CA PRO A 83 11.33 -6.96 -6.37
C PRO A 83 10.31 -7.28 -7.46
N THR A 84 9.06 -7.53 -7.08
CA THR A 84 7.99 -7.75 -8.06
C THR A 84 7.28 -6.44 -8.32
N THR A 85 7.39 -5.94 -9.55
CA THR A 85 6.67 -4.74 -10.01
C THR A 85 5.54 -5.12 -10.95
N PHE A 86 4.35 -4.56 -10.71
CA PHE A 86 3.20 -4.72 -11.59
C PHE A 86 2.32 -3.46 -11.54
N PHE A 87 1.29 -3.42 -12.40
CA PHE A 87 0.35 -2.33 -12.42
C PHE A 87 -1.11 -2.79 -12.39
N ILE A 88 -1.98 -1.90 -11.90
CA ILE A 88 -3.43 -2.04 -11.89
C ILE A 88 -4.02 -0.79 -12.54
N ASP A 89 -4.87 -0.95 -13.56
CA ASP A 89 -5.62 0.16 -14.15
C ASP A 89 -7.01 0.22 -13.50
N PHE A 90 -7.47 1.42 -13.14
CA PHE A 90 -8.81 1.65 -12.62
C PHE A 90 -9.41 2.96 -13.13
N HIS A 91 -10.74 3.05 -13.13
CA HIS A 91 -11.48 4.23 -13.60
C HIS A 91 -11.85 5.13 -12.43
N SER A 92 -11.64 6.44 -12.56
CA SER A 92 -12.28 7.45 -11.72
C SER A 92 -13.34 8.18 -12.52
N THR A 93 -14.55 8.26 -11.96
CA THR A 93 -15.67 9.04 -12.53
C THR A 93 -15.91 10.27 -11.70
N ARG A 94 -16.21 11.38 -12.37
CA ARG A 94 -16.81 12.55 -11.73
C ARG A 94 -18.29 12.22 -11.46
N PHE A 95 -18.70 12.28 -10.20
CA PHE A 95 -20.12 12.24 -9.82
C PHE A 95 -20.68 13.65 -9.74
#